data_AF-W4GZP0-F1
#
_entry.id   AF-W4GZP0-F1
#
_cell.length_a   1.000
_cell.length_b   1.000
_cell.length_c   1.000
_cell.angle_alpha   90.00
_cell.angle_beta   90.00
_cell.angle_gamma   90.00
#
_symmetry.space_group_name_H-M   'P 1'
#
loop_
_entity.id
_entity.type
_entity.pdbx_description
1 polymer ?
#
loop_
_entity_poly.entity_id
_entity_poly.type
_entity_poly.pdbx_seq_one_letter_code
_entity_poly.pdbx_strand_id
1 'polypeptide(L)'
;MATSSPRPFVSLRGGSARTITMSSPRQRSGIARAATAHFSADLARTKTINDTLPPSQQPPDQRIPRASLSLRTHLAKPKVSGKQLQQLLLWLNSLKAWPEEITLERFPSQMQNGVLLCHVLHVLVPDFSLGKVNPKAKSLRAAQLNLEAMLQCLSRFPMCTRNVPTAEAMWSGDRGALAVFVLELFHKVAVRRIPIQAVRVWSQRILQQYGHACDESMSWDVLETATNDNDAPGLWDAFRNGIRMWCLLHYYGYDNSPARHRLFQSCRMHTRPTERDERQLNVAIVCSVLQHFGIPLVWDPVGLVTHKSHPFVLAQLHHLYEWLGPHMHTPRIDCC
;
A
#
# COMPACT_ATOMS: atom_id res chain seq x y z
N MET A 1 8.46 42.82 12.27
CA MET A 1 9.45 41.73 12.45
C MET A 1 9.19 41.08 13.80
N ALA A 2 8.97 39.76 13.83
CA ALA A 2 8.93 38.97 15.06
C ALA A 2 9.39 37.55 14.73
N THR A 3 10.49 37.10 15.34
CA THR A 3 11.11 35.80 15.10
C THR A 3 10.49 34.75 16.03
N SER A 4 9.67 33.83 15.48
CA SER A 4 9.16 32.69 16.25
C SER A 4 10.24 31.61 16.38
N SER A 5 10.73 31.41 17.60
CA SER A 5 11.58 30.27 17.93
C SER A 5 10.80 28.95 17.82
N PRO A 6 11.43 27.85 17.34
CA PRO A 6 10.76 26.55 17.29
C PRO A 6 10.51 26.03 18.72
N ARG A 7 9.26 25.61 18.99
CA ARG A 7 8.89 24.97 20.26
C ARG A 7 9.45 23.54 20.31
N PRO A 8 10.02 23.08 21.44
CA PRO A 8 10.53 21.73 21.56
C PRO A 8 9.39 20.69 21.61
N PHE A 9 9.57 19.58 20.91
CA PHE A 9 8.70 18.41 21.02
C PHE A 9 9.13 17.54 22.21
N VAL A 10 8.22 17.30 23.15
CA VAL A 10 8.45 16.45 24.32
C VAL A 10 7.86 15.07 24.07
N SER A 11 8.72 14.05 24.03
CA SER A 11 8.27 12.65 23.95
C SER A 11 7.94 12.12 25.33
N LEU A 12 6.70 11.66 25.54
CA LEU A 12 6.26 11.01 26.77
C LEU A 12 6.16 9.48 26.58
N ARG A 13 7.31 8.83 26.42
CA ARG A 13 7.48 7.37 26.62
C ARG A 13 8.89 7.07 27.14
N GLY A 14 8.98 6.46 28.32
CA GLY A 14 10.23 6.05 28.96
C GLY A 14 10.87 7.16 29.79
N GLY A 15 10.90 7.00 31.11
CA GLY A 15 11.49 7.98 32.02
C GLY A 15 13.02 7.95 32.01
N SER A 16 13.66 8.91 31.35
CA SER A 16 14.96 9.46 31.75
C SER A 16 15.25 10.75 30.96
N ALA A 17 15.27 11.89 31.64
CA ALA A 17 15.63 13.15 31.01
C ALA A 17 17.16 13.31 30.94
N ARG A 18 17.72 13.39 29.73
CA ARG A 18 19.10 13.85 29.51
C ARG A 18 19.18 14.85 28.36
N THR A 19 19.46 16.09 28.73
CA THR A 19 19.82 17.19 27.83
C THR A 19 21.27 17.01 27.38
N ILE A 20 21.54 17.04 26.07
CA ILE A 20 22.91 17.16 25.53
C ILE A 20 22.93 18.22 24.43
N THR A 21 23.83 19.19 24.59
CA THR A 21 24.02 20.36 23.73
C THR A 21 24.91 20.07 22.51
N MET A 22 24.80 20.93 21.48
CA MET A 22 25.51 20.77 20.21
C MET A 22 27.03 21.00 20.30
N SER A 23 27.81 20.30 19.46
CA SER A 23 29.11 20.79 18.97
C SER A 23 29.61 20.00 17.73
N SER A 24 30.58 20.57 17.02
CA SER A 24 31.21 20.16 15.74
C SER A 24 32.52 20.95 15.59
N PRO A 25 33.52 20.62 14.74
CA PRO A 25 34.03 19.31 14.26
C PRO A 25 35.58 19.16 14.44
N ARG A 26 36.14 17.96 14.23
CA ARG A 26 37.57 17.60 13.92
C ARG A 26 37.70 16.05 13.91
N GLN A 27 38.71 15.37 13.34
CA GLN A 27 39.59 15.57 12.17
C GLN A 27 40.17 14.19 11.73
N ARG A 28 40.98 14.13 10.66
CA ARG A 28 41.49 12.92 9.98
C ARG A 28 42.45 12.01 10.78
N SER A 29 42.34 10.69 10.57
CA SER A 29 43.39 9.72 10.13
C SER A 29 42.73 8.32 10.00
N GLY A 30 43.10 7.37 9.13
CA GLY A 30 44.26 7.22 8.24
C GLY A 30 45.08 5.99 8.65
N ILE A 31 45.01 4.88 7.90
CA ILE A 31 46.03 3.80 7.72
C ILE A 31 45.41 2.68 6.85
N ALA A 32 46.23 2.06 5.99
CA ALA A 32 45.87 0.96 5.12
C ALA A 32 46.68 -0.31 5.44
N ARG A 33 46.21 -1.48 5.00
CA ARG A 33 47.10 -2.57 4.55
C ARG A 33 46.36 -3.61 3.70
N ALA A 34 47.11 -4.19 2.76
CA ALA A 34 46.66 -5.24 1.86
C ALA A 34 47.24 -6.61 2.26
N ALA A 35 46.68 -7.69 1.73
CA ALA A 35 47.33 -8.99 1.59
C ALA A 35 46.83 -9.70 0.33
N THR A 36 47.72 -10.42 -0.34
CA THR A 36 47.54 -11.07 -1.65
C THR A 36 48.12 -12.49 -1.60
N ALA A 37 47.79 -13.33 -2.60
CA ALA A 37 48.31 -14.67 -2.94
C ALA A 37 47.31 -15.83 -2.70
N HIS A 38 47.32 -16.96 -3.43
CA HIS A 38 47.67 -17.41 -4.80
C HIS A 38 47.58 -18.98 -4.79
N PHE A 39 47.74 -19.63 -5.96
CA PHE A 39 47.71 -21.09 -6.30
C PHE A 39 46.33 -21.60 -6.77
N SER A 40 46.08 -21.95 -8.05
CA SER A 40 46.69 -22.94 -8.99
C SER A 40 46.26 -24.39 -8.67
N ALA A 41 45.38 -25.04 -9.47
CA ALA A 41 45.66 -25.88 -10.68
C ALA A 41 46.14 -27.32 -10.30
N ASP A 42 45.84 -28.45 -10.99
CA ASP A 42 45.26 -28.73 -12.32
C ASP A 42 44.83 -30.23 -12.50
N LEU A 43 44.33 -30.62 -13.69
CA LEU A 43 44.53 -31.90 -14.44
C LEU A 43 43.55 -33.14 -14.45
N ALA A 44 43.29 -33.59 -15.71
CA ALA A 44 43.00 -34.95 -16.30
C ALA A 44 41.71 -35.77 -15.91
N ARG A 45 40.87 -36.38 -16.79
CA ARG A 45 40.93 -37.17 -18.08
C ARG A 45 41.29 -38.67 -17.85
N THR A 46 40.52 -39.71 -18.24
CA THR A 46 40.22 -40.33 -19.58
C THR A 46 39.11 -41.45 -19.47
N LYS A 47 38.22 -41.73 -20.45
CA LYS A 47 38.17 -42.85 -21.48
C LYS A 47 38.34 -44.33 -20.98
N THR A 48 37.70 -45.42 -21.50
CA THR A 48 36.56 -45.69 -22.46
C THR A 48 36.12 -47.20 -22.48
N ILE A 49 34.82 -47.49 -22.74
CA ILE A 49 34.15 -48.57 -23.56
C ILE A 49 34.60 -50.06 -23.50
N ASN A 50 33.63 -51.00 -23.40
CA ASN A 50 33.58 -52.26 -24.20
C ASN A 50 32.18 -52.94 -24.22
N ASP A 51 31.87 -53.70 -25.29
CA ASP A 51 30.54 -54.28 -25.64
C ASP A 51 30.38 -55.80 -25.36
N THR A 52 29.13 -56.29 -25.22
CA THR A 52 28.68 -57.64 -25.65
C THR A 52 27.14 -57.78 -25.81
N LEU A 53 26.66 -58.88 -26.43
CA LEU A 53 25.40 -59.01 -27.22
C LEU A 53 24.16 -59.66 -26.48
N PRO A 54 22.97 -59.82 -27.11
CA PRO A 54 21.62 -59.80 -26.48
C PRO A 54 20.92 -61.21 -26.51
N PRO A 55 19.57 -61.40 -26.49
CA PRO A 55 18.43 -60.49 -26.25
C PRO A 55 17.39 -60.96 -25.22
N SER A 56 16.50 -60.06 -24.79
CA SER A 56 15.19 -60.42 -24.25
C SER A 56 14.12 -59.39 -24.63
N GLN A 57 12.93 -59.86 -24.96
CA GLN A 57 11.84 -59.06 -25.52
C GLN A 57 11.15 -58.24 -24.43
N GLN A 58 10.99 -56.93 -24.64
CA GLN A 58 10.13 -56.06 -23.82
C GLN A 58 9.27 -55.14 -24.69
N PRO A 59 8.10 -54.68 -24.20
CA PRO A 59 7.04 -54.07 -25.03
C PRO A 59 7.38 -52.63 -25.49
N PRO A 60 6.66 -52.09 -26.48
CA PRO A 60 7.05 -50.85 -27.16
C PRO A 60 6.97 -49.60 -26.27
N ASP A 61 8.06 -48.82 -26.32
CA ASP A 61 8.22 -47.40 -26.03
C ASP A 61 6.92 -46.60 -25.75
N GLN A 62 6.44 -46.62 -24.50
CA GLN A 62 5.73 -45.46 -23.98
C GLN A 62 6.76 -44.37 -23.68
N ARG A 63 7.15 -43.63 -24.71
CA ARG A 63 7.85 -42.36 -24.57
C ARG A 63 6.93 -41.38 -23.86
N ILE A 64 6.94 -41.43 -22.52
CA ILE A 64 6.55 -40.28 -21.70
C ILE A 64 7.40 -39.13 -22.21
N PRO A 65 6.82 -38.10 -22.86
CA PRO A 65 7.57 -36.89 -23.05
C PRO A 65 7.87 -36.42 -21.65
N ARG A 66 9.16 -36.30 -21.28
CA ARG A 66 9.55 -35.34 -20.25
C ARG A 66 9.26 -33.96 -20.82
N ALA A 67 7.97 -33.65 -20.85
CA ALA A 67 7.44 -32.33 -21.04
C ALA A 67 8.01 -31.54 -19.87
N SER A 68 9.10 -30.84 -20.17
CA SER A 68 9.54 -29.66 -19.48
C SER A 68 8.42 -28.63 -19.55
N LEU A 69 7.31 -28.90 -18.86
CA LEU A 69 6.28 -27.97 -18.45
C LEU A 69 6.86 -27.04 -17.38
N SER A 70 7.96 -26.37 -17.76
CA SER A 70 8.11 -24.96 -17.53
C SER A 70 6.89 -24.28 -18.15
N LEU A 71 5.77 -24.33 -17.42
CA LEU A 71 4.71 -23.34 -17.43
C LEU A 71 5.29 -22.02 -16.92
N ARG A 72 6.28 -21.50 -17.66
CA ARG A 72 6.49 -20.08 -17.85
C ARG A 72 5.29 -19.60 -18.65
N THR A 73 4.12 -19.61 -18.01
CA THR A 73 3.08 -18.68 -18.36
C THR A 73 3.76 -17.30 -18.29
N HIS A 74 3.90 -16.71 -19.47
CA HIS A 74 4.34 -15.33 -19.64
C HIS A 74 3.19 -14.42 -19.18
N LEU A 75 2.79 -14.58 -17.91
CA LEU A 75 1.92 -13.67 -17.19
C LEU A 75 2.58 -12.30 -17.31
N ALA A 76 1.99 -11.47 -18.17
CA ALA A 76 2.46 -10.13 -18.42
C ALA A 76 2.55 -9.37 -17.09
N LYS A 77 3.58 -8.52 -16.94
CA LYS A 77 3.62 -7.64 -15.77
C LYS A 77 2.32 -6.83 -15.74
N PRO A 78 1.68 -6.67 -14.57
CA PRO A 78 0.44 -5.89 -14.48
C PRO A 78 0.70 -4.47 -14.99
N LYS A 79 -0.24 -3.92 -15.77
CA LYS A 79 -0.15 -2.54 -16.26
C LYS A 79 -0.97 -1.64 -15.35
N VAL A 80 -0.32 -0.69 -14.69
CA VAL A 80 -1.02 0.32 -13.89
C VAL A 80 -1.50 1.45 -14.81
N SER A 81 -2.81 1.69 -14.84
CA SER A 81 -3.39 2.77 -15.65
C SER A 81 -3.09 4.15 -15.05
N GLY A 82 -3.19 5.22 -15.85
CA GLY A 82 -3.01 6.59 -15.34
C GLY A 82 -3.96 6.94 -14.18
N LYS A 83 -5.22 6.48 -14.25
CA LYS A 83 -6.24 6.65 -13.19
C LYS A 83 -5.89 5.86 -11.94
N GLN A 84 -5.46 4.60 -12.11
CA GLN A 84 -5.04 3.76 -10.98
C GLN A 84 -3.78 4.32 -10.30
N LEU A 85 -2.82 4.86 -11.07
CA LEU A 85 -1.67 5.55 -10.51
C LEU A 85 -2.12 6.79 -9.72
N GLN A 86 -2.99 7.63 -10.26
CA GLN A 86 -3.53 8.80 -9.54
C GLN A 86 -4.18 8.41 -8.20
N GLN A 87 -4.92 7.30 -8.17
CA GLN A 87 -5.50 6.76 -6.93
C GLN A 87 -4.43 6.25 -5.94
N LEU A 88 -3.37 5.59 -6.43
CA LEU A 88 -2.21 5.22 -5.60
C LEU A 88 -1.48 6.47 -5.07
N LEU A 89 -1.39 7.56 -5.84
CA LEU A 89 -0.76 8.81 -5.37
C LEU A 89 -1.59 9.49 -4.28
N LEU A 90 -2.92 9.52 -4.41
CA LEU A 90 -3.81 10.01 -3.35
C LEU A 90 -3.57 9.25 -2.03
N TRP A 91 -3.50 7.92 -2.09
CA TRP A 91 -3.17 7.09 -0.92
C TRP A 91 -1.76 7.34 -0.39
N LEU A 92 -0.73 7.42 -1.24
CA LEU A 92 0.64 7.73 -0.79
C LEU A 92 0.72 9.10 -0.08
N ASN A 93 0.04 10.11 -0.62
CA ASN A 93 -0.05 11.44 0.00
C ASN A 93 -0.84 11.39 1.32
N SER A 94 -1.88 10.54 1.42
CA SER A 94 -2.67 10.38 2.65
C SER A 94 -1.88 9.76 3.80
N LEU A 95 -0.81 9.00 3.52
CA LEU A 95 0.13 8.49 4.53
C LEU A 95 1.01 9.60 5.15
N LYS A 96 1.11 10.78 4.54
CA LYS A 96 1.98 11.90 4.97
C LYS A 96 3.44 11.50 5.19
N ALA A 97 3.92 10.50 4.45
CA ALA A 97 5.27 9.96 4.56
C ALA A 97 6.36 10.88 3.96
N TRP A 98 5.95 11.87 3.16
CA TRP A 98 6.83 12.79 2.43
C TRP A 98 6.40 14.25 2.65
N PRO A 99 7.34 15.22 2.71
CA PRO A 99 7.00 16.63 2.90
C PRO A 99 6.42 17.31 1.66
N GLU A 100 6.70 16.79 0.46
CA GLU A 100 6.13 17.28 -0.79
C GLU A 100 4.96 16.40 -1.26
N GLU A 101 3.99 17.00 -1.94
CA GLU A 101 2.95 16.23 -2.63
C GLU A 101 3.54 15.42 -3.80
N ILE A 102 3.09 14.17 -3.90
CA ILE A 102 3.47 13.25 -4.98
C ILE A 102 2.44 13.41 -6.10
N THR A 103 2.86 14.01 -7.21
CA THR A 103 2.03 14.23 -8.41
C THR A 103 2.41 13.29 -9.54
N LEU A 104 1.56 13.14 -10.57
CA LEU A 104 1.84 12.28 -11.72
C LEU A 104 3.12 12.66 -12.48
N GLU A 105 3.52 13.93 -12.42
CA GLU A 105 4.72 14.47 -13.05
C GLU A 105 5.97 14.24 -12.20
N ARG A 106 5.87 14.44 -10.87
CA ARG A 106 7.00 14.30 -9.93
C ARG A 106 7.24 12.88 -9.43
N PHE A 107 6.24 11.99 -9.57
CA PHE A 107 6.33 10.60 -9.11
C PHE A 107 7.61 9.86 -9.56
N PRO A 108 8.05 9.92 -10.84
CA PRO A 108 9.29 9.24 -11.26
C PRO A 108 10.54 9.74 -10.53
N SER A 109 10.70 11.06 -10.40
CA SER A 109 11.91 11.67 -9.81
C SER A 109 11.92 11.60 -8.28
N GLN A 110 10.77 11.73 -7.62
CA GLN A 110 10.66 11.57 -6.17
C GLN A 110 10.90 10.12 -5.71
N MET A 111 10.58 9.12 -6.55
CA MET A 111 10.80 7.70 -6.25
C MET A 111 12.22 7.19 -6.61
N GLN A 112 12.94 7.92 -7.46
CA GLN A 112 14.13 7.48 -8.20
C GLN A 112 15.23 6.81 -7.34
N ASN A 113 15.46 7.32 -6.12
CA ASN A 113 16.54 6.86 -5.25
C ASN A 113 16.06 5.96 -4.09
N GLY A 114 14.78 5.56 -4.10
CA GLY A 114 14.16 4.74 -3.08
C GLY A 114 13.93 5.42 -1.72
N VAL A 115 14.35 6.67 -1.51
CA VAL A 115 14.21 7.34 -0.20
C VAL A 115 12.73 7.52 0.16
N LEU A 116 11.90 8.01 -0.76
CA LEU A 116 10.45 8.11 -0.58
C LEU A 116 9.83 6.74 -0.25
N LEU A 117 10.18 5.69 -0.99
CA LEU A 117 9.67 4.33 -0.74
C LEU A 117 10.08 3.80 0.65
N CYS A 118 11.29 4.10 1.12
CA CYS A 118 11.72 3.81 2.49
C CYS A 118 10.87 4.56 3.54
N HIS A 119 10.55 5.84 3.33
CA HIS A 119 9.65 6.58 4.21
C HIS A 119 8.23 6.01 4.22
N VAL A 120 7.71 5.59 3.07
CA VAL A 120 6.42 4.87 2.96
C VAL A 120 6.44 3.57 3.75
N LEU A 121 7.51 2.77 3.65
CA LEU A 121 7.67 1.55 4.45
C LEU A 121 7.79 1.83 5.94
N HIS A 122 8.43 2.93 6.36
CA HIS A 122 8.51 3.33 7.76
C HIS A 122 7.12 3.60 8.36
N VAL A 123 6.23 4.25 7.60
CA VAL A 123 4.83 4.48 8.02
C VAL A 123 4.01 3.19 8.01
N LEU A 124 4.16 2.34 6.98
CA LEU A 124 3.38 1.11 6.86
C LEU A 124 3.86 -0.04 7.77
N VAL A 125 5.11 -0.02 8.21
CA VAL A 125 5.78 -1.14 8.87
C VAL A 125 6.57 -0.66 10.10
N PRO A 126 6.03 -0.84 11.34
CA PRO A 126 6.62 -0.28 12.56
C PRO A 126 8.10 -0.62 12.81
N ASP A 127 8.56 -1.82 12.41
CA ASP A 127 9.95 -2.25 12.63
C ASP A 127 10.93 -1.74 11.57
N PHE A 128 10.46 -1.06 10.52
CA PHE A 128 11.34 -0.55 9.47
C PHE A 128 12.04 0.74 9.94
N SER A 129 13.29 0.63 10.37
CA SER A 129 14.08 1.78 10.82
C SER A 129 14.73 2.53 9.65
N LEU A 130 14.47 3.84 9.58
CA LEU A 130 15.15 4.76 8.64
C LEU A 130 16.66 4.88 8.89
N GLY A 131 17.19 4.41 10.03
CA GLY A 131 18.62 4.46 10.33
C GLY A 131 19.52 3.66 9.37
N LYS A 132 18.95 2.74 8.57
CA LYS A 132 19.65 2.00 7.51
C LYS A 132 19.54 2.63 6.12
N VAL A 133 18.72 3.68 5.97
CA VAL A 133 18.44 4.34 4.70
C VAL A 133 19.49 5.42 4.44
N ASN A 134 19.95 5.57 3.21
CA ASN A 134 20.75 6.71 2.79
C ASN A 134 19.82 7.85 2.34
N PRO A 135 19.60 8.90 3.16
CA PRO A 135 18.68 10.00 2.83
C PRO A 135 19.23 10.93 1.74
N LYS A 136 20.50 10.79 1.36
CA LYS A 136 21.19 11.58 0.32
C LYS A 136 21.73 10.65 -0.77
N ALA A 137 20.94 9.65 -1.16
CA ALA A 137 21.27 8.73 -2.24
C ALA A 137 21.37 9.47 -3.59
N LYS A 138 22.62 9.82 -3.95
CA LYS A 138 23.02 10.54 -5.18
C LYS A 138 23.74 9.64 -6.20
N SER A 139 23.70 8.32 -6.02
CA SER A 139 24.31 7.34 -6.94
C SER A 139 23.48 6.08 -7.02
N LEU A 140 23.60 5.35 -8.14
CA LEU A 140 22.96 4.05 -8.35
C LEU A 140 23.26 3.07 -7.20
N ARG A 141 24.51 2.99 -6.71
CA ARG A 141 24.85 2.11 -5.57
C ARG A 141 24.15 2.52 -4.28
N ALA A 142 23.95 3.82 -4.03
CA ALA A 142 23.20 4.28 -2.86
C ALA A 142 21.69 3.97 -2.98
N ALA A 143 21.12 4.10 -4.19
CA ALA A 143 19.75 3.69 -4.48
C ALA A 143 19.57 2.16 -4.34
N GLN A 144 20.55 1.37 -4.79
CA GLN A 144 20.58 -0.07 -4.61
C GLN A 144 20.60 -0.46 -3.12
N LEU A 145 21.42 0.19 -2.29
CA LEU A 145 21.44 -0.04 -0.83
C LEU A 145 20.08 0.28 -0.17
N ASN A 146 19.41 1.36 -0.61
CA ASN A 146 18.04 1.66 -0.16
C ASN A 146 17.06 0.54 -0.56
N LEU A 147 17.13 0.06 -1.81
CA LEU A 147 16.30 -1.05 -2.29
C LEU A 147 16.59 -2.36 -1.53
N GLU A 148 17.86 -2.69 -1.28
CA GLU A 148 18.28 -3.85 -0.47
C GLU A 148 17.66 -3.78 0.95
N ALA A 149 17.69 -2.61 1.60
CA ALA A 149 17.07 -2.39 2.91
C ALA A 149 15.54 -2.57 2.88
N MET A 150 14.87 -2.04 1.85
CA MET A 150 13.43 -2.25 1.64
C MET A 150 13.10 -3.73 1.46
N LEU A 151 13.84 -4.44 0.61
CA LEU A 151 13.61 -5.86 0.33
C LEU A 151 13.90 -6.75 1.53
N GLN A 152 14.90 -6.43 2.36
CA GLN A 152 15.11 -7.11 3.65
C GLN A 152 13.86 -7.02 4.53
N CYS A 153 13.24 -5.85 4.63
CA CYS A 153 12.00 -5.66 5.39
C CYS A 153 10.77 -6.32 4.74
N LEU A 154 10.72 -6.35 3.41
CA LEU A 154 9.62 -6.91 2.63
C LEU A 154 9.66 -8.44 2.52
N SER A 155 10.78 -9.08 2.86
CA SER A 155 10.97 -10.54 2.81
C SER A 155 9.92 -11.36 3.60
N ARG A 156 9.36 -10.79 4.67
CA ARG A 156 8.28 -11.40 5.47
C ARG A 156 6.88 -11.24 4.87
N PHE A 157 6.75 -10.54 3.76
CA PHE A 157 5.48 -10.37 3.05
C PHE A 157 5.49 -11.22 1.77
N PRO A 158 4.34 -11.79 1.36
CA PRO A 158 4.19 -12.54 0.12
C PRO A 158 4.18 -11.62 -1.11
N MET A 159 5.33 -10.99 -1.39
CA MET A 159 5.57 -10.08 -2.51
C MET A 159 5.82 -10.85 -3.81
N CYS A 160 5.22 -10.40 -4.90
CA CYS A 160 5.57 -10.87 -6.24
C CYS A 160 6.92 -10.28 -6.68
N THR A 161 7.96 -11.12 -6.76
CA THR A 161 9.31 -10.69 -7.19
C THR A 161 9.35 -10.08 -8.59
N ARG A 162 8.40 -10.44 -9.49
CA ARG A 162 8.27 -9.83 -10.83
C ARG A 162 7.82 -8.36 -10.79
N ASN A 163 7.15 -7.96 -9.70
CA ASN A 163 6.60 -6.62 -9.48
C ASN A 163 7.58 -5.69 -8.72
N VAL A 164 8.72 -6.24 -8.27
CA VAL A 164 9.83 -5.46 -7.69
C VAL A 164 10.63 -4.80 -8.84
N PRO A 165 11.00 -3.51 -8.75
CA PRO A 165 11.86 -2.85 -9.72
C PRO A 165 13.31 -3.27 -9.51
N THR A 166 14.13 -3.29 -10.56
CA THR A 166 15.58 -3.40 -10.37
C THR A 166 16.13 -2.07 -9.84
N ALA A 167 17.37 -2.07 -9.33
CA ALA A 167 18.00 -0.84 -8.87
C ALA A 167 18.15 0.19 -10.01
N GLU A 168 18.39 -0.28 -11.23
CA GLU A 168 18.51 0.52 -12.45
C GLU A 168 17.15 1.08 -12.88
N ALA A 169 16.08 0.28 -12.84
CA ALA A 169 14.73 0.73 -13.16
C ALA A 169 14.19 1.73 -12.13
N MET A 170 14.53 1.56 -10.85
CA MET A 170 14.27 2.55 -9.82
C MET A 170 15.07 3.83 -10.10
N TRP A 171 16.39 3.71 -10.32
CA TRP A 171 17.30 4.84 -10.56
C TRP A 171 17.09 5.58 -11.89
N SER A 172 16.50 4.95 -12.90
CA SER A 172 16.07 5.64 -14.13
C SER A 172 14.73 6.37 -13.96
N GLY A 173 14.00 6.12 -12.87
CA GLY A 173 12.64 6.61 -12.70
C GLY A 173 11.63 5.91 -13.62
N ASP A 174 11.77 4.59 -13.86
CA ASP A 174 10.79 3.83 -14.65
C ASP A 174 9.41 3.89 -13.98
N ARG A 175 8.57 4.80 -14.48
CA ARG A 175 7.21 5.05 -14.00
C ARG A 175 6.36 3.78 -13.98
N GLY A 176 6.55 2.87 -14.94
CA GLY A 176 5.80 1.62 -15.03
C GLY A 176 6.20 0.66 -13.92
N ALA A 177 7.51 0.39 -13.78
CA ALA A 177 8.03 -0.49 -12.73
C ALA A 177 7.73 0.06 -11.32
N LEU A 178 7.90 1.36 -11.11
CA LEU A 178 7.59 2.03 -9.85
C LEU A 178 6.09 1.97 -9.50
N ALA A 179 5.20 2.22 -10.47
CA ALA A 179 3.75 2.16 -10.23
C ALA A 179 3.28 0.75 -9.87
N VAL A 180 3.82 -0.28 -10.55
CA VAL A 180 3.57 -1.69 -10.23
C VAL A 180 4.05 -2.04 -8.83
N PHE A 181 5.22 -1.56 -8.42
CA PHE A 181 5.74 -1.81 -7.08
C PHE A 181 4.90 -1.13 -5.98
N VAL A 182 4.47 0.12 -6.20
CA VAL A 182 3.58 0.84 -5.28
C VAL A 182 2.22 0.12 -5.14
N LEU A 183 1.68 -0.43 -6.24
CA LEU A 183 0.47 -1.28 -6.18
C LEU A 183 0.70 -2.57 -5.39
N GLU A 184 1.86 -3.21 -5.54
CA GLU A 184 2.23 -4.41 -4.77
C GLU A 184 2.34 -4.07 -3.27
N LEU A 185 2.97 -2.95 -2.91
CA LEU A 185 3.03 -2.45 -1.53
C LEU A 185 1.63 -2.19 -0.96
N PHE A 186 0.77 -1.51 -1.72
CA PHE A 186 -0.61 -1.25 -1.31
C PHE A 186 -1.36 -2.56 -1.00
N HIS A 187 -1.35 -3.52 -1.93
CA HIS A 187 -2.07 -4.79 -1.73
C HIS A 187 -1.45 -5.69 -0.65
N LYS A 188 -0.12 -5.92 -0.70
CA LYS A 188 0.54 -6.94 0.13
C LYS A 188 0.96 -6.44 1.52
N VAL A 189 1.20 -5.14 1.68
CA VAL A 189 1.65 -4.54 2.94
C VAL A 189 0.51 -3.80 3.64
N ALA A 190 -0.19 -2.89 2.96
CA ALA A 190 -1.24 -2.09 3.58
C ALA A 190 -2.56 -2.85 3.72
N VAL A 191 -3.14 -3.30 2.59
CA VAL A 191 -4.48 -3.91 2.57
C VAL A 191 -4.52 -5.24 3.32
N ARG A 192 -3.50 -6.10 3.19
CA ARG A 192 -3.40 -7.36 3.95
C ARG A 192 -3.32 -7.22 5.47
N ARG A 193 -3.05 -6.01 6.00
CA ARG A 193 -3.03 -5.74 7.44
C ARG A 193 -4.36 -5.25 8.00
N ILE A 194 -5.34 -4.94 7.14
CA ILE A 194 -6.66 -4.45 7.56
C ILE A 194 -7.43 -5.59 8.26
N PRO A 195 -7.98 -5.38 9.48
CA PRO A 195 -8.82 -6.38 10.15
C PRO A 195 -10.21 -6.44 9.51
N ILE A 196 -10.31 -7.07 8.33
CA ILE A 196 -11.51 -7.09 7.47
C ILE A 196 -12.78 -7.43 8.26
N GLN A 197 -12.74 -8.45 9.11
CA GLN A 197 -13.91 -8.88 9.87
C GLN A 197 -14.37 -7.84 10.90
N ALA A 198 -13.45 -7.11 11.55
CA ALA A 198 -13.80 -6.03 12.47
C ALA A 198 -14.45 -4.85 11.72
N VAL A 199 -13.85 -4.44 10.60
CA VAL A 199 -14.39 -3.39 9.72
C VAL A 199 -15.77 -3.79 9.16
N ARG A 200 -15.95 -5.06 8.75
CA ARG A 200 -17.23 -5.62 8.28
C ARG A 200 -18.31 -5.56 9.36
N VAL A 201 -18.05 -6.10 10.55
CA VAL A 201 -19.04 -6.15 11.65
C VAL A 201 -19.41 -4.74 12.11
N TRP A 202 -18.42 -3.85 12.27
CA TRP A 202 -18.64 -2.44 12.58
C TRP A 202 -19.52 -1.75 11.53
N SER A 203 -19.17 -1.90 10.25
CA SER A 203 -19.91 -1.27 9.15
C SER A 203 -21.36 -1.77 9.10
N GLN A 204 -21.55 -3.09 9.17
CA GLN A 204 -22.88 -3.70 9.08
C GLN A 204 -23.79 -3.28 10.23
N ARG A 205 -23.29 -3.26 11.48
CA ARG A 205 -24.07 -2.85 12.66
C ARG A 205 -24.62 -1.43 12.54
N ILE A 206 -23.88 -0.53 11.88
CA ILE A 206 -24.33 0.85 11.65
C ILE A 206 -25.29 0.90 10.47
N LEU A 207 -24.92 0.29 9.34
CA LEU A 207 -25.74 0.30 8.12
C LEU A 207 -27.11 -0.35 8.30
N GLN A 208 -27.25 -1.34 9.18
CA GLN A 208 -28.53 -1.94 9.58
C GLN A 208 -29.49 -0.90 10.16
N GLN A 209 -29.02 0.05 10.98
CA GLN A 209 -29.86 1.10 11.58
C GLN A 209 -30.42 2.08 10.55
N TYR A 210 -29.75 2.22 9.40
CA TYR A 210 -30.19 3.05 8.27
C TYR A 210 -30.97 2.27 7.20
N GLY A 211 -31.23 0.96 7.40
CA GLY A 211 -31.83 0.10 6.36
C GLY A 211 -30.94 -0.08 5.12
N HIS A 212 -29.63 0.18 5.24
CA HIS A 212 -28.64 0.20 4.15
C HIS A 212 -27.55 -0.87 4.32
N ALA A 213 -27.82 -1.95 5.06
CA ALA A 213 -26.94 -3.10 5.22
C ALA A 213 -26.39 -3.59 3.86
N CYS A 214 -25.19 -4.15 3.87
CA CYS A 214 -24.67 -4.89 2.72
C CYS A 214 -25.28 -6.29 2.73
N ASP A 215 -25.60 -6.82 1.54
CA ASP A 215 -26.05 -8.20 1.36
C ASP A 215 -25.03 -9.19 1.96
N GLU A 216 -25.51 -10.31 2.50
CA GLU A 216 -24.67 -11.41 2.97
C GLU A 216 -23.88 -12.05 1.82
N SER A 217 -24.44 -12.01 0.60
CA SER A 217 -23.78 -12.48 -0.64
C SER A 217 -22.56 -11.62 -1.06
N MET A 218 -22.43 -10.39 -0.52
CA MET A 218 -21.38 -9.46 -0.94
C MET A 218 -20.00 -9.90 -0.42
N SER A 219 -19.06 -10.14 -1.34
CA SER A 219 -17.68 -10.46 -0.96
C SER A 219 -16.95 -9.26 -0.33
N TRP A 220 -16.33 -9.55 0.82
CA TRP A 220 -15.37 -8.67 1.50
C TRP A 220 -13.91 -9.08 1.26
N ASP A 221 -13.64 -10.21 0.58
CA ASP A 221 -12.28 -10.51 0.13
C ASP A 221 -11.94 -9.66 -1.08
N VAL A 222 -11.19 -8.59 -0.84
CA VAL A 222 -10.83 -7.62 -1.88
C VAL A 222 -9.59 -7.99 -2.68
N LEU A 223 -8.87 -9.05 -2.29
CA LEU A 223 -7.59 -9.45 -2.89
C LEU A 223 -7.71 -10.67 -3.80
N GLU A 224 -8.66 -11.56 -3.53
CA GLU A 224 -8.99 -12.70 -4.39
C GLU A 224 -10.01 -12.33 -5.48
N THR A 225 -10.94 -11.39 -5.22
CA THR A 225 -11.85 -10.86 -6.27
C THR A 225 -11.14 -9.99 -7.31
N ALA A 226 -9.86 -9.69 -7.14
CA ALA A 226 -9.07 -8.95 -8.14
C ALA A 226 -8.61 -9.83 -9.32
N THR A 227 -8.71 -11.16 -9.21
CA THR A 227 -8.30 -12.12 -10.25
C THR A 227 -9.45 -12.87 -10.90
N ASN A 228 -10.65 -12.85 -10.30
CA ASN A 228 -11.83 -13.52 -10.81
C ASN A 228 -12.90 -12.46 -11.13
N ASP A 229 -13.21 -12.29 -12.42
CA ASP A 229 -14.37 -11.54 -12.92
C ASP A 229 -15.68 -12.28 -12.61
N ASN A 230 -15.91 -12.61 -11.34
CA ASN A 230 -17.19 -13.14 -10.89
C ASN A 230 -18.19 -11.97 -10.84
N ASP A 231 -19.35 -12.13 -11.49
CA ASP A 231 -20.45 -11.16 -11.54
C ASP A 231 -21.09 -10.83 -10.17
N ALA A 232 -20.61 -11.41 -9.08
CA ALA A 232 -21.08 -11.13 -7.74
C ALA A 232 -20.77 -9.66 -7.34
N PRO A 233 -21.74 -8.93 -6.76
CA PRO A 233 -21.51 -7.57 -6.29
C PRO A 233 -20.47 -7.58 -5.18
N GLY A 234 -19.38 -6.83 -5.35
CA GLY A 234 -18.33 -6.73 -4.34
C GLY A 234 -18.38 -5.42 -3.57
N LEU A 235 -17.43 -5.25 -2.64
CA LEU A 235 -17.34 -4.07 -1.77
C LEU A 235 -17.40 -2.71 -2.50
N TRP A 236 -16.82 -2.59 -3.70
CA TRP A 236 -16.92 -1.36 -4.49
C TRP A 236 -18.36 -1.09 -4.96
N ASP A 237 -19.05 -2.10 -5.46
CA ASP A 237 -20.42 -1.98 -5.98
C ASP A 237 -21.41 -1.51 -4.90
N ALA A 238 -21.20 -1.91 -3.65
CA ALA A 238 -22.03 -1.48 -2.52
C ALA A 238 -21.77 -0.03 -2.06
N PHE A 239 -20.54 0.48 -2.20
CA PHE A 239 -20.14 1.80 -1.64
C PHE A 239 -19.95 2.91 -2.69
N ARG A 240 -19.82 2.58 -3.98
CA ARG A 240 -19.61 3.53 -5.10
C ARG A 240 -20.70 4.58 -5.29
N ASN A 241 -21.84 4.46 -4.59
CA ASN A 241 -22.94 5.41 -4.65
C ASN A 241 -22.90 6.48 -3.53
N GLY A 242 -21.90 6.44 -2.65
CA GLY A 242 -21.70 7.38 -1.55
C GLY A 242 -22.59 7.16 -0.32
N ILE A 243 -23.81 6.66 -0.49
CA ILE A 243 -24.82 6.59 0.61
C ILE A 243 -24.35 5.75 1.80
N ARG A 244 -23.81 4.55 1.57
CA ARG A 244 -23.32 3.72 2.68
C ARG A 244 -22.17 4.40 3.43
N MET A 245 -21.27 5.08 2.72
CA MET A 245 -20.17 5.83 3.33
C MET A 245 -20.68 7.04 4.13
N TRP A 246 -21.69 7.74 3.60
CA TRP A 246 -22.38 8.83 4.28
C TRP A 246 -23.07 8.37 5.57
N CYS A 247 -23.77 7.23 5.58
CA CYS A 247 -24.42 6.68 6.78
C CYS A 247 -23.40 6.40 7.91
N LEU A 248 -22.23 5.83 7.57
CA LEU A 248 -21.16 5.56 8.55
C LEU A 248 -20.63 6.84 9.19
N LEU A 249 -20.45 7.90 8.39
CA LEU A 249 -20.02 9.22 8.86
C LEU A 249 -21.13 9.93 9.68
N HIS A 250 -22.37 9.88 9.20
CA HIS A 250 -23.51 10.56 9.81
C HIS A 250 -23.80 10.01 11.20
N TYR A 251 -23.69 8.69 11.38
CA TYR A 251 -23.94 8.02 12.66
C TYR A 251 -23.08 8.55 13.83
N TYR A 252 -21.82 8.91 13.58
CA TYR A 252 -20.92 9.46 14.62
C TYR A 252 -20.75 10.98 14.56
N GLY A 253 -20.84 11.57 13.36
CA GLY A 253 -20.46 12.95 13.13
C GLY A 253 -21.60 13.96 13.20
N TYR A 254 -22.86 13.52 13.28
CA TYR A 254 -24.03 14.39 13.26
C TYR A 254 -24.61 14.62 14.67
N ASP A 255 -24.80 15.90 15.04
CA ASP A 255 -25.19 16.34 16.38
C ASP A 255 -26.37 17.34 16.36
N ASN A 256 -27.16 17.37 15.27
CA ASN A 256 -28.22 18.35 14.99
C ASN A 256 -27.79 19.83 14.94
N SER A 257 -26.51 20.18 15.13
CA SER A 257 -26.08 21.57 15.02
C SER A 257 -26.24 22.11 13.59
N PRO A 258 -26.52 23.42 13.41
CA PRO A 258 -26.61 24.04 12.08
C PRO A 258 -25.32 23.88 11.25
N ALA A 259 -24.17 23.74 11.92
CA ALA A 259 -22.88 23.48 11.26
C ALA A 259 -22.82 22.04 10.70
N ARG A 260 -23.19 21.02 11.49
CA ARG A 260 -23.25 19.63 11.00
C ARG A 260 -24.31 19.45 9.93
N HIS A 261 -25.47 20.10 10.05
CA HIS A 261 -26.50 20.04 9.01
C HIS A 261 -26.00 20.53 7.64
N ARG A 262 -25.28 21.66 7.61
CA ARG A 262 -24.64 22.18 6.39
C ARG A 262 -23.48 21.31 5.88
N LEU A 263 -22.78 20.60 6.77
CA LEU A 263 -21.68 19.71 6.39
C LEU A 263 -22.20 18.42 5.74
N PHE A 264 -23.17 17.76 6.37
CA PHE A 264 -23.72 16.48 5.92
C PHE A 264 -24.73 16.61 4.77
N GLN A 265 -25.34 17.79 4.60
CA GLN A 265 -26.22 18.11 3.46
C GLN A 265 -27.31 17.05 3.22
N SER A 266 -27.93 16.54 4.29
CA SER A 266 -28.83 15.38 4.23
C SER A 266 -29.98 15.53 3.22
N CYS A 267 -30.46 16.77 3.01
CA CYS A 267 -31.49 17.11 2.02
C CYS A 267 -31.02 17.05 0.55
N ARG A 268 -29.72 16.93 0.28
CA ARG A 268 -29.11 16.80 -1.06
C ARG A 268 -28.58 15.38 -1.34
N MET A 269 -28.70 14.46 -0.38
CA MET A 269 -28.26 13.08 -0.55
C MET A 269 -29.31 12.27 -1.31
N HIS A 270 -28.93 11.76 -2.48
CA HIS A 270 -29.78 10.89 -3.30
C HIS A 270 -29.75 9.47 -2.72
N THR A 271 -30.80 9.06 -1.99
CA THR A 271 -30.85 7.77 -1.27
C THR A 271 -30.84 6.54 -2.19
N ARG A 272 -31.30 6.68 -3.44
CA ARG A 272 -31.31 5.65 -4.49
C ARG A 272 -30.81 6.23 -5.82
N PRO A 273 -29.52 6.56 -5.95
CA PRO A 273 -29.00 7.30 -7.09
C PRO A 273 -28.85 6.38 -8.31
N THR A 274 -29.67 6.61 -9.33
CA THR A 274 -29.67 5.86 -10.59
C THR A 274 -28.64 6.42 -11.56
N GLU A 275 -28.47 7.74 -11.58
CA GLU A 275 -27.59 8.44 -12.51
C GLU A 275 -26.15 8.55 -12.01
N ARG A 276 -25.23 8.83 -12.94
CA ARG A 276 -23.80 8.99 -12.62
C ARG A 276 -23.54 10.26 -11.81
N ASP A 277 -24.30 11.32 -12.03
CA ASP A 277 -24.04 12.63 -11.44
C ASP A 277 -24.63 12.73 -10.03
N GLU A 278 -25.78 12.10 -9.76
CA GLU A 278 -26.28 11.85 -8.39
C GLU A 278 -25.26 11.11 -7.52
N ARG A 279 -24.65 10.03 -8.08
CA ARG A 279 -23.58 9.28 -7.38
C ARG A 279 -22.36 10.17 -7.11
N GLN A 280 -21.95 11.00 -8.08
CA GLN A 280 -20.83 11.93 -7.89
C GLN A 280 -21.15 13.01 -6.83
N LEU A 281 -22.38 13.53 -6.79
CA LEU A 281 -22.81 14.49 -5.77
C LEU A 281 -22.77 13.90 -4.36
N ASN A 282 -23.35 12.71 -4.18
CA ASN A 282 -23.29 11.97 -2.91
C ASN A 282 -21.84 11.78 -2.43
N VAL A 283 -20.96 11.33 -3.34
CA VAL A 283 -19.55 11.09 -3.01
C VAL A 283 -18.79 12.40 -2.76
N ALA A 284 -19.11 13.49 -3.46
CA ALA A 284 -18.52 14.81 -3.19
C ALA A 284 -18.87 15.31 -1.78
N ILE A 285 -20.12 15.11 -1.32
CA ILE A 285 -20.52 15.42 0.07
C ILE A 285 -19.72 14.56 1.06
N VAL A 286 -19.59 13.25 0.82
CA VAL A 286 -18.75 12.36 1.64
C VAL A 286 -17.28 12.83 1.67
N CYS A 287 -16.70 13.23 0.55
CA CYS A 287 -15.35 13.83 0.49
C CYS A 287 -15.24 15.06 1.39
N SER A 288 -16.19 16.00 1.31
CA SER A 288 -16.19 17.22 2.13
C SER A 288 -16.27 16.91 3.62
N VAL A 289 -17.08 15.92 4.00
CA VAL A 289 -17.20 15.45 5.40
C VAL A 289 -15.87 14.83 5.87
N LEU A 290 -15.26 13.94 5.08
CA LEU A 290 -13.97 13.31 5.39
C LEU A 290 -12.85 14.35 5.57
N GLN A 291 -12.75 15.32 4.65
CA GLN A 291 -11.79 16.42 4.72
C GLN A 291 -11.99 17.27 5.98
N HIS A 292 -13.23 17.62 6.31
CA HIS A 292 -13.56 18.41 7.50
C HIS A 292 -13.14 17.71 8.80
N PHE A 293 -13.29 16.39 8.88
CA PHE A 293 -12.83 15.60 10.03
C PHE A 293 -11.33 15.26 10.00
N GLY A 294 -10.59 15.63 8.94
CA GLY A 294 -9.19 15.28 8.76
C GLY A 294 -8.92 13.80 8.47
N ILE A 295 -9.96 13.05 8.10
CA ILE A 295 -9.86 11.61 7.80
C ILE A 295 -9.19 11.43 6.43
N PRO A 296 -8.17 10.55 6.31
CA PRO A 296 -7.49 10.29 5.04
C PRO A 296 -8.45 9.94 3.90
N LEU A 297 -8.27 10.59 2.75
CA LEU A 297 -8.95 10.26 1.50
C LEU A 297 -8.04 9.40 0.61
N VAL A 298 -8.57 8.31 0.06
CA VAL A 298 -7.85 7.41 -0.86
C VAL A 298 -8.50 7.32 -2.25
N TRP A 299 -9.38 8.26 -2.57
CA TRP A 299 -10.05 8.44 -3.86
C TRP A 299 -10.59 9.86 -4.00
N ASP A 300 -10.80 10.30 -5.24
CA ASP A 300 -11.60 11.48 -5.57
C ASP A 300 -13.05 11.08 -5.95
N PRO A 301 -14.00 12.04 -6.02
CA PRO A 301 -15.41 11.72 -6.29
C PRO A 301 -15.69 11.05 -7.63
N VAL A 302 -14.90 11.35 -8.67
CA VAL A 302 -15.04 10.71 -9.99
C VAL A 302 -14.43 9.30 -9.96
N GLY A 303 -13.30 9.15 -9.29
CA GLY A 303 -12.59 7.90 -9.08
C GLY A 303 -13.48 6.84 -8.43
N LEU A 304 -14.09 7.13 -7.28
CA LEU A 304 -14.94 6.15 -6.58
C LEU A 304 -16.15 5.70 -7.43
N VAL A 305 -16.77 6.59 -8.20
CA VAL A 305 -17.97 6.25 -9.01
C VAL A 305 -17.63 5.45 -10.26
N THR A 306 -16.43 5.65 -10.84
CA THR A 306 -16.07 5.16 -12.19
C THR A 306 -14.94 4.13 -12.25
N HIS A 307 -14.10 4.01 -11.21
CA HIS A 307 -12.95 3.10 -11.19
C HIS A 307 -13.16 1.99 -10.14
N LYS A 308 -13.48 0.78 -10.60
CA LYS A 308 -13.72 -0.39 -9.73
C LYS A 308 -12.46 -0.76 -8.97
N SER A 309 -12.47 -0.59 -7.65
CA SER A 309 -11.41 -1.06 -6.77
C SER A 309 -11.91 -1.37 -5.36
N HIS A 310 -12.12 -2.65 -5.08
CA HIS A 310 -12.47 -3.14 -3.75
C HIS A 310 -11.39 -2.81 -2.69
N PRO A 311 -10.07 -2.96 -2.98
CA PRO A 311 -9.01 -2.65 -2.02
C PRO A 311 -9.00 -1.20 -1.52
N PHE A 312 -9.25 -0.21 -2.40
CA PHE A 312 -9.33 1.20 -1.99
C PHE A 312 -10.58 1.51 -1.17
N VAL A 313 -11.71 0.86 -1.44
CA VAL A 313 -12.91 1.01 -0.59
C VAL A 313 -12.65 0.40 0.79
N LEU A 314 -12.02 -0.78 0.88
CA LEU A 314 -11.64 -1.37 2.16
C LEU A 314 -10.65 -0.47 2.93
N ALA A 315 -9.67 0.13 2.25
CA ALA A 315 -8.74 1.07 2.87
C ALA A 315 -9.47 2.31 3.43
N GLN A 316 -10.44 2.87 2.70
CA GLN A 316 -11.25 3.99 3.20
C GLN A 316 -12.12 3.61 4.41
N LEU A 317 -12.74 2.42 4.38
CA LEU A 317 -13.53 1.90 5.50
C LEU A 317 -12.66 1.60 6.72
N HIS A 318 -11.42 1.15 6.52
CA HIS A 318 -10.45 0.99 7.60
C HIS A 318 -10.05 2.34 8.22
N HIS A 319 -9.80 3.38 7.42
CA HIS A 319 -9.55 4.72 7.95
C HIS A 319 -10.73 5.26 8.76
N LEU A 320 -11.96 4.97 8.35
CA LEU A 320 -13.16 5.31 9.12
C LEU A 320 -13.29 4.49 10.41
N TYR A 321 -13.01 3.18 10.35
CA TYR A 321 -13.01 2.29 11.51
C TYR A 321 -11.97 2.74 12.55
N GLU A 322 -10.74 3.06 12.14
CA GLU A 322 -9.69 3.52 13.06
C GLU A 322 -9.99 4.91 13.64
N TRP A 323 -10.69 5.78 12.92
CA TRP A 323 -11.03 7.13 13.39
C TRP A 323 -12.28 7.14 14.30
N LEU A 324 -13.31 6.37 13.95
CA LEU A 324 -14.61 6.40 14.61
C LEU A 324 -14.84 5.21 15.56
N GLY A 325 -14.23 4.06 15.29
CA GLY A 325 -14.35 2.83 16.07
C GLY A 325 -13.82 2.90 17.50
N PRO A 326 -12.64 3.50 17.80
CA PRO A 326 -12.13 3.61 19.17
C PRO A 326 -13.05 4.40 20.13
N HIS A 327 -13.92 5.26 19.59
CA HIS A 327 -14.94 5.97 20.37
C HIS A 327 -16.05 5.03 20.91
N MET A 328 -16.01 3.73 20.60
CA MET A 328 -16.89 2.69 21.18
C MET A 328 -16.64 2.40 22.67
N HIS A 329 -15.47 2.73 23.23
CA HIS A 329 -15.09 2.34 24.59
C HIS A 329 -15.29 3.41 25.67
N THR A 330 -15.54 4.66 25.29
CA THR A 330 -16.19 5.64 26.19
C THR A 330 -17.64 5.77 25.76
N PRO A 331 -18.61 5.16 26.46
CA PRO A 331 -19.99 5.56 26.27
C PRO A 331 -20.07 7.06 26.58
N ARG A 332 -20.63 7.86 25.66
CA ARG A 332 -21.09 9.22 26.00
C ARG A 332 -22.34 9.12 26.87
N ILE A 333 -22.14 8.65 28.10
CA ILE A 333 -22.98 8.98 29.24
C ILE A 333 -22.31 10.21 29.87
N ASP A 334 -22.62 11.36 29.30
CA ASP A 334 -22.56 12.67 29.95
C ASP A 334 -23.86 13.34 29.50
N CYS A 335 -24.96 13.25 30.25
CA CYS A 335 -25.21 13.99 31.50
C CYS A 335 -25.18 15.51 31.32
N CYS A 336 -26.20 16.05 30.64
CA CYS A 336 -27.06 17.15 31.10
C CYS A 336 -28.30 17.23 30.22
#